data_AF-H6BP55-F1
#
_entry.id   AF-H6BP55-F1
#
_cell.length_a   1.000
_cell.length_b   1.000
_cell.length_c   1.000
_cell.angle_alpha   90.00
_cell.angle_beta   90.00
_cell.angle_gamma   90.00
#
_symmetry.space_group_name_H-M   'P 1'
#
loop_
_entity.id
_entity.type
_entity.pdbx_description
1 polymer ?
#
loop_
_entity_poly.entity_id
_entity_poly.type
_entity_poly.pdbx_seq_one_letter_code
_entity_poly.pdbx_strand_id
1 'polypeptide(L)'
;MQRVSVLLRPVLRATAPARRPRLYQSEFCHRPFGTSRPWLAVDQRRVAGKLQIVTIDDKLAQFNLDEKIDTRQVRVKTADGKISPPVDLRRVLGSIDRTTSHVLQLSKPGEHDYAIVQVVERADLIKQIKDKEAAQRRVQHAQKDKKPKQIELNWAISPNDLQLKLRQMEDFLRKGKKVEILLASKRRQRKASQEEAETLLKTLKEKIQELGAVEVTPMEGGLLRQAKLTVKMP
;
A
#
# COMPACT_ATOMS: atom_id res chain seq x y z
N MET A 1 -1.57 57.74 -97.10
CA MET A 1 -2.32 58.98 -97.32
C MET A 1 -3.14 59.30 -96.09
N GLN A 2 -3.35 60.59 -95.83
CA GLN A 2 -4.07 61.23 -94.71
C GLN A 2 -3.30 61.39 -93.39
N ARG A 3 -2.58 62.51 -93.33
CA ARG A 3 -2.32 63.32 -92.12
C ARG A 3 -3.64 63.89 -91.62
N VAL A 4 -3.81 64.07 -90.32
CA VAL A 4 -4.34 65.32 -89.71
C VAL A 4 -3.90 65.35 -88.24
N SER A 5 -3.05 66.33 -87.90
CA SER A 5 -2.75 66.80 -86.55
C SER A 5 -3.99 67.49 -85.94
N VAL A 6 -3.88 68.03 -84.72
CA VAL A 6 -4.46 69.34 -84.30
C VAL A 6 -5.19 69.30 -82.93
N LEU A 7 -4.69 70.19 -82.08
CA LEU A 7 -5.31 70.97 -80.99
C LEU A 7 -5.50 70.42 -79.56
N LEU A 8 -4.70 71.05 -78.69
CA LEU A 8 -5.07 71.56 -77.37
C LEU A 8 -6.55 71.92 -77.21
N ARG A 9 -7.12 71.64 -76.02
CA ARG A 9 -7.45 72.69 -75.05
C ARG A 9 -7.69 72.15 -73.63
N PRO A 10 -7.41 72.98 -72.60
CA PRO A 10 -7.45 72.65 -71.18
C PRO A 10 -8.83 72.98 -70.60
N VAL A 11 -9.21 72.41 -69.45
CA VAL A 11 -10.21 73.01 -68.55
C VAL A 11 -10.06 72.45 -67.13
N LEU A 12 -9.76 73.39 -66.22
CA LEU A 12 -10.17 73.54 -64.82
C LEU A 12 -9.70 72.57 -63.72
N ARG A 13 -8.90 73.17 -62.83
CA ARG A 13 -8.72 72.86 -61.40
C ARG A 13 -10.03 72.54 -60.69
N ALA A 14 -10.02 71.43 -59.94
CA ALA A 14 -10.79 71.31 -58.71
C ALA A 14 -9.85 70.73 -57.64
N THR A 15 -9.64 71.50 -56.58
CA THR A 15 -8.83 71.18 -55.40
C THR A 15 -9.55 70.14 -54.54
N ALA A 16 -8.84 69.07 -54.17
CA ALA A 16 -9.26 68.18 -53.07
C ALA A 16 -8.03 67.77 -52.24
N PRO A 17 -8.18 67.68 -50.90
CA PRO A 17 -7.08 67.82 -49.96
C PRO A 17 -6.21 66.57 -49.78
N ALA A 18 -4.95 66.83 -49.44
CA ALA A 18 -3.94 65.85 -49.10
C ALA A 18 -4.38 64.90 -47.98
N ARG A 19 -4.42 63.60 -48.27
CA ARG A 19 -4.33 62.55 -47.24
C ARG A 19 -3.07 61.73 -47.50
N ARG A 20 -2.12 61.88 -46.60
CA ARG A 20 -0.85 61.15 -46.55
C ARG A 20 -1.11 59.64 -46.49
N PRO A 21 -0.26 58.81 -47.12
CA PRO A 21 -0.35 57.36 -47.02
C PRO A 21 -0.02 56.90 -45.60
N ARG A 22 -0.84 55.96 -45.12
CA ARG A 22 -0.71 55.26 -43.85
C ARG A 22 0.59 54.47 -43.85
N LEU A 23 1.52 54.85 -42.97
CA LEU A 23 2.72 54.09 -42.69
C LEU A 23 2.34 52.74 -42.09
N TYR A 24 2.95 51.72 -42.64
CA TYR A 24 2.98 50.33 -42.20
C TYR A 24 3.46 50.27 -40.74
N GLN A 25 2.56 49.92 -39.81
CA GLN A 25 2.96 49.54 -38.47
C GLN A 25 2.76 48.03 -38.33
N SER A 26 3.89 47.37 -38.15
CA SER A 26 4.05 45.98 -37.76
C SER A 26 3.27 45.69 -36.48
N GLU A 27 2.32 44.78 -36.57
CA GLU A 27 1.66 44.22 -35.40
C GLU A 27 2.66 43.41 -34.58
N PHE A 28 3.10 43.99 -33.47
CA PHE A 28 3.71 43.24 -32.38
C PHE A 28 2.66 42.28 -31.83
N CYS A 29 2.80 41.01 -32.19
CA CYS A 29 2.04 39.92 -31.60
C CYS A 29 2.50 39.73 -30.16
N HIS A 30 1.91 40.47 -29.22
CA HIS A 30 2.03 40.20 -27.81
C HIS A 30 1.42 38.82 -27.54
N ARG A 31 2.29 37.82 -27.31
CA ARG A 31 1.87 36.53 -26.73
C ARG A 31 1.23 36.84 -25.38
N PRO A 32 -0.07 36.57 -25.16
CA PRO A 32 -0.59 36.58 -23.81
C PRO A 32 0.11 35.44 -23.07
N PHE A 33 0.73 35.74 -21.93
CA PHE A 33 1.09 34.74 -20.95
C PHE A 33 -0.20 34.02 -20.56
N GLY A 34 -0.45 32.89 -21.22
CA GLY A 34 -1.49 31.96 -20.82
C GLY A 34 -1.16 31.55 -19.39
N THR A 35 -1.99 31.98 -18.45
CA THR A 35 -2.04 31.39 -17.13
C THR A 35 -2.32 29.91 -17.36
N SER A 36 -1.27 29.09 -17.27
CA SER A 36 -1.45 27.66 -17.14
C SER A 36 -2.35 27.47 -15.94
N ARG A 37 -3.63 27.16 -16.19
CA ARG A 37 -4.46 26.50 -15.20
C ARG A 37 -3.59 25.36 -14.69
N PRO A 38 -3.20 25.34 -13.40
CA PRO A 38 -2.45 24.22 -12.89
C PRO A 38 -3.39 23.03 -13.06
N TRP A 39 -3.07 22.20 -14.03
CA TRP A 39 -3.67 20.91 -14.22
C TRP A 39 -3.61 20.25 -12.87
N LEU A 40 -4.78 20.10 -12.24
CA LEU A 40 -5.13 19.05 -11.30
C LEU A 40 -3.90 18.26 -10.84
N ALA A 41 -3.07 18.88 -10.02
CA ALA A 41 -2.26 18.14 -9.08
C ALA A 41 -3.29 17.66 -8.07
N VAL A 42 -4.05 16.62 -8.47
CA VAL A 42 -4.63 15.68 -7.53
C VAL A 42 -3.40 15.17 -6.81
N ASP A 43 -3.10 15.85 -5.71
CA ASP A 43 -2.17 15.39 -4.71
C ASP A 43 -2.78 14.07 -4.26
N GLN A 44 -2.37 12.99 -4.93
CA GLN A 44 -2.60 11.63 -4.47
C GLN A 44 -1.72 11.42 -3.24
N ARG A 45 -1.89 12.28 -2.21
CA ARG A 45 -1.64 11.86 -0.85
C ARG A 45 -2.51 10.63 -0.72
N ARG A 46 -1.83 9.48 -0.69
CA ARG A 46 -2.38 8.22 -0.20
C ARG A 46 -3.36 8.61 0.89
N VAL A 47 -4.65 8.45 0.64
CA VAL A 47 -5.68 8.65 1.65
C VAL A 47 -5.31 7.62 2.69
N ALA A 48 -4.55 8.05 3.70
CA ALA A 48 -4.19 7.22 4.83
C ALA A 48 -5.55 6.80 5.37
N GLY A 49 -5.87 5.51 5.21
CA GLY A 49 -7.16 4.98 5.63
C GLY A 49 -7.42 5.47 7.05
N LYS A 50 -8.67 5.88 7.32
CA LYS A 50 -9.07 6.52 8.58
C LYS A 50 -8.35 5.86 9.76
N LEU A 51 -7.38 6.55 10.35
CA LEU A 51 -6.67 6.07 11.53
C LEU A 51 -7.69 6.05 12.67
N GLN A 52 -8.19 4.87 13.01
CA GLN A 52 -9.02 4.70 14.20
C GLN A 52 -8.09 4.64 15.41
N ILE A 53 -8.09 5.70 16.20
CA ILE A 53 -7.43 5.72 17.51
C ILE A 53 -8.26 4.83 18.42
N VAL A 54 -7.80 3.61 18.67
CA VAL A 54 -8.44 2.70 19.62
C VAL A 54 -7.97 3.07 21.01
N THR A 55 -8.88 3.55 21.85
CA THR A 55 -8.60 3.92 23.24
C THR A 55 -8.37 2.66 24.08
N ILE A 56 -7.68 2.81 25.22
CA ILE A 56 -7.50 1.70 26.17
C ILE A 56 -8.86 1.17 26.65
N ASP A 57 -9.82 2.07 26.87
CA ASP A 57 -11.17 1.71 27.32
C ASP A 57 -11.94 0.91 26.27
N ASP A 58 -11.77 1.23 24.97
CA ASP A 58 -12.34 0.44 23.86
C ASP A 58 -11.78 -0.99 23.84
N LYS A 59 -10.50 -1.16 24.20
CA LYS A 59 -9.87 -2.49 24.31
C LYS A 59 -10.37 -3.24 25.54
N LEU A 60 -10.64 -2.55 26.65
CA LEU A 60 -11.22 -3.16 27.84
C LEU A 60 -12.67 -3.62 27.59
N ALA A 61 -13.46 -2.86 26.82
CA ALA A 61 -14.83 -3.22 26.45
C ALA A 61 -14.94 -4.52 25.64
N GLN A 62 -13.84 -5.02 25.06
CA GLN A 62 -13.80 -6.31 24.37
C GLN A 62 -13.94 -7.49 25.34
N PHE A 63 -13.52 -7.33 26.60
CA PHE A 63 -13.66 -8.36 27.62
C PHE A 63 -15.10 -8.39 28.17
N ASN A 64 -15.48 -9.51 28.79
CA ASN A 64 -16.72 -9.60 29.56
C ASN A 64 -16.41 -9.19 31.00
N LEU A 65 -16.66 -7.92 31.31
CA LEU A 65 -16.40 -7.30 32.60
C LEU A 65 -17.70 -6.92 33.29
N ASP A 66 -17.73 -7.05 34.62
CA ASP A 66 -18.76 -6.54 35.52
C ASP A 66 -20.21 -6.84 35.08
N GLU A 67 -20.95 -5.81 34.64
CA GLU A 67 -22.35 -5.87 34.24
C GLU A 67 -22.58 -6.61 32.91
N LYS A 68 -21.52 -6.80 32.12
CA LYS A 68 -21.56 -7.59 30.89
C LYS A 68 -21.59 -9.10 31.16
N ILE A 69 -21.51 -9.51 32.42
CA ILE A 69 -21.62 -10.91 32.84
C ILE A 69 -23.10 -11.25 33.04
N ASP A 70 -23.66 -12.04 32.12
CA ASP A 70 -25.09 -12.36 32.11
C ASP A 70 -25.56 -13.28 33.25
N THR A 71 -24.63 -13.98 33.91
CA THR A 71 -24.96 -15.02 34.91
C THR A 71 -25.25 -14.44 36.29
N ARG A 72 -26.32 -14.92 36.93
CA ARG A 72 -26.68 -14.55 38.31
C ARG A 72 -25.69 -15.08 39.35
N GLN A 73 -25.31 -16.34 39.21
CA GLN A 73 -24.37 -17.01 40.12
C GLN A 73 -23.00 -17.14 39.47
N VAL A 74 -21.94 -16.88 40.24
CA VAL A 74 -20.56 -16.95 39.78
C VAL A 74 -19.68 -17.65 40.79
N ARG A 75 -18.62 -18.30 40.30
CA ARG A 75 -17.56 -18.84 41.16
C ARG A 75 -16.32 -17.98 41.03
N VAL A 76 -15.86 -17.43 42.14
CA VAL A 76 -14.68 -16.56 42.18
C VAL A 76 -13.43 -17.43 42.22
N LYS A 77 -12.52 -17.18 41.28
CA LYS A 77 -11.17 -17.73 41.29
C LYS A 77 -10.27 -16.81 42.11
N THR A 78 -9.80 -17.30 43.24
CA THR A 78 -8.80 -16.60 44.07
C THR A 78 -7.43 -16.65 43.40
N ALA A 79 -6.52 -15.74 43.76
CA ALA A 79 -5.13 -15.74 43.29
C ALA A 79 -4.43 -17.10 43.48
N ASP A 80 -4.79 -17.84 44.53
CA ASP A 80 -4.28 -19.19 44.85
C ASP A 80 -4.75 -20.29 43.87
N GLY A 81 -5.57 -19.94 42.87
CA GLY A 81 -6.15 -20.89 41.92
C GLY A 81 -7.30 -21.72 42.46
N LYS A 82 -7.70 -21.50 43.73
CA LYS A 82 -8.88 -22.12 44.34
C LYS A 82 -10.15 -21.48 43.81
N ILE A 83 -11.18 -22.30 43.62
CA ILE A 83 -12.50 -21.90 43.12
C ILE A 83 -13.46 -21.86 44.32
N SER A 84 -14.10 -20.71 44.55
CA SER A 84 -15.09 -20.55 45.61
C SER A 84 -16.37 -21.33 45.33
N PRO A 85 -17.20 -21.60 46.35
CA PRO A 85 -18.59 -21.99 46.12
C PRO A 85 -19.33 -20.92 45.27
N PRO A 86 -20.48 -21.26 44.67
CA PRO A 86 -21.30 -20.29 43.94
C PRO A 86 -21.71 -19.11 44.83
N VAL A 87 -21.42 -17.90 44.38
CA VAL A 87 -21.79 -16.62 45.04
C VAL A 87 -22.61 -15.78 44.06
N ASP A 88 -23.54 -14.98 44.56
CA ASP A 88 -24.27 -14.03 43.72
C ASP A 88 -23.32 -12.93 43.17
N LEU A 89 -23.41 -12.68 41.86
CA LEU A 89 -22.58 -11.68 41.17
C LEU A 89 -22.71 -10.28 41.79
N ARG A 90 -23.93 -9.89 42.19
CA ARG A 90 -24.18 -8.58 42.83
C ARG A 90 -23.39 -8.41 44.14
N ARG A 91 -23.24 -9.49 44.90
CA ARG A 91 -22.47 -9.46 46.16
C ARG A 91 -20.98 -9.27 45.89
N VAL A 92 -20.47 -9.93 44.84
CA VAL A 92 -19.07 -9.78 44.41
C VAL A 92 -18.81 -8.35 43.92
N LEU A 93 -19.66 -7.84 43.03
CA LEU A 93 -19.55 -6.47 42.51
C LEU A 93 -19.68 -5.40 43.61
N GLY A 94 -20.53 -5.63 44.63
CA GLY A 94 -20.68 -4.72 45.77
C GLY A 94 -19.49 -4.73 46.75
N SER A 95 -18.63 -5.75 46.70
CA SER A 95 -17.46 -5.88 47.58
C SER A 95 -16.19 -5.24 47.02
N ILE A 96 -16.21 -4.82 45.75
CA ILE A 96 -15.04 -4.38 45.00
C ILE A 96 -15.16 -2.88 44.69
N ASP A 97 -14.03 -2.18 44.70
CA ASP A 97 -13.96 -0.82 44.17
C ASP A 97 -13.91 -0.83 42.63
N ARG A 98 -15.00 -0.37 42.01
CA ARG A 98 -15.21 -0.33 40.56
C ARG A 98 -14.22 0.57 39.81
N THR A 99 -13.48 1.41 40.53
CA THR A 99 -12.48 2.32 39.95
C THR A 99 -11.15 1.62 39.70
N THR A 100 -10.77 0.73 40.62
CA THR A 100 -9.46 0.08 40.65
C THR A 100 -9.52 -1.34 40.13
N SER A 101 -10.63 -2.03 40.36
CA SER A 101 -10.78 -3.47 40.13
C SER A 101 -12.07 -3.78 39.37
N HIS A 102 -11.98 -4.78 38.50
CA HIS A 102 -13.11 -5.28 37.71
C HIS A 102 -13.23 -6.80 37.87
N VAL A 103 -14.45 -7.30 37.73
CA VAL A 103 -14.73 -8.74 37.70
C VAL A 103 -14.62 -9.20 36.25
N LEU A 104 -13.61 -10.01 35.96
CA LEU A 104 -13.38 -10.60 34.64
C LEU A 104 -13.98 -12.01 34.57
N GLN A 105 -14.83 -12.24 33.57
CA GLN A 105 -15.30 -13.57 33.24
C GLN A 105 -14.22 -14.37 32.49
N LEU A 106 -13.78 -15.49 33.06
CA LEU A 106 -12.77 -16.38 32.45
C LEU A 106 -13.38 -17.43 31.52
N SER A 107 -14.56 -17.94 31.88
CA SER A 107 -15.27 -18.95 31.11
C SER A 107 -16.71 -18.54 30.85
N LYS A 108 -17.21 -18.88 29.65
CA LYS A 108 -18.64 -18.79 29.38
C LYS A 108 -19.40 -19.74 30.34
N PRO A 109 -20.65 -19.41 30.74
CA PRO A 109 -21.51 -20.40 31.38
C PRO A 109 -21.58 -21.62 30.47
N GLY A 110 -21.26 -22.78 31.03
CA GLY A 110 -21.32 -24.05 30.33
C GLY A 110 -22.68 -24.71 30.52
N GLU A 111 -22.66 -26.02 30.77
CA GLU A 111 -23.84 -26.82 31.12
C GLU A 111 -24.44 -26.46 32.50
N HIS A 112 -23.68 -25.74 33.32
CA HIS A 112 -24.16 -25.21 34.58
C HIS A 112 -24.37 -23.69 34.50
N ASP A 113 -25.39 -23.19 35.19
CA ASP A 113 -25.80 -21.76 35.24
C ASP A 113 -24.78 -20.84 35.97
N TYR A 114 -23.53 -21.27 36.15
CA TYR A 114 -22.48 -20.49 36.80
C TYR A 114 -21.29 -20.21 35.87
N ALA A 115 -20.84 -18.96 35.88
CA ALA A 115 -19.59 -18.55 35.24
C ALA A 115 -18.43 -18.54 36.24
N ILE A 116 -17.22 -18.83 35.78
CA ILE A 116 -16.00 -18.64 36.58
C ILE A 116 -15.50 -17.21 36.34
N VAL A 117 -15.39 -16.46 37.42
CA VAL A 117 -14.95 -15.07 37.41
C VAL A 117 -13.67 -14.89 38.22
N GLN A 118 -12.88 -13.90 37.87
CA GLN A 118 -11.69 -13.50 38.60
C GLN A 118 -11.73 -12.00 38.85
N VAL A 119 -11.41 -11.58 40.07
CA VAL A 119 -11.22 -10.16 40.37
C VAL A 119 -9.83 -9.76 39.89
N VAL A 120 -9.77 -8.76 39.02
CA VAL A 120 -8.52 -8.30 38.40
C VAL A 120 -8.46 -6.78 38.46
N GLU A 121 -7.29 -6.24 38.75
CA GLU A 121 -7.07 -4.80 38.72
C GLU A 121 -7.07 -4.26 37.28
N ARG A 122 -7.52 -3.02 37.11
CA ARG A 122 -7.49 -2.34 35.79
C ARG A 122 -6.08 -2.27 35.22
N ALA A 123 -5.07 -2.06 36.07
CA ALA A 123 -3.67 -2.00 35.65
C ALA A 123 -3.18 -3.32 35.04
N ASP A 124 -3.55 -4.45 35.64
CA ASP A 124 -3.20 -5.78 35.17
C ASP A 124 -3.86 -6.11 33.83
N LEU A 125 -5.14 -5.75 33.66
CA LEU A 125 -5.83 -5.91 32.38
C LEU A 125 -5.13 -5.12 31.27
N ILE A 126 -4.73 -3.87 31.55
CA ILE A 126 -4.00 -3.03 30.59
C ILE A 126 -2.66 -3.66 30.23
N LYS A 127 -1.92 -4.18 31.22
CA LYS A 127 -0.65 -4.87 31.00
C LYS A 127 -0.83 -6.10 30.11
N GLN A 128 -1.81 -6.96 30.42
CA GLN A 128 -2.12 -8.13 29.61
C GLN A 128 -2.49 -7.78 28.17
N ILE A 129 -3.26 -6.71 27.94
CA ILE A 129 -3.60 -6.23 26.59
C ILE A 129 -2.34 -5.81 25.84
N LYS A 130 -1.47 -5.01 26.48
CA LYS A 130 -0.21 -4.55 25.88
C LYS A 130 0.71 -5.70 25.53
N ASP A 131 0.84 -6.68 26.42
CA ASP A 131 1.70 -7.85 26.21
C ASP A 131 1.18 -8.73 25.06
N LYS A 132 -0.14 -8.98 25.01
CA LYS A 132 -0.78 -9.68 23.90
C LYS A 132 -0.59 -8.95 22.58
N GLU A 133 -0.76 -7.64 22.56
CA GLU A 133 -0.57 -6.83 21.36
C GLU A 133 0.90 -6.83 20.89
N ALA A 134 1.85 -6.72 21.82
CA ALA A 134 3.27 -6.81 21.51
C ALA A 134 3.64 -8.19 20.94
N ALA A 135 3.12 -9.26 21.52
CA ALA A 135 3.31 -10.62 21.02
C ALA A 135 2.70 -10.79 19.61
N GLN A 136 1.47 -10.32 19.39
CA GLN A 136 0.83 -10.35 18.07
C GLN A 136 1.64 -9.55 17.04
N ARG A 137 2.13 -8.36 17.39
CA ARG A 137 2.98 -7.55 16.50
C ARG A 137 4.27 -8.29 16.13
N ARG A 138 4.92 -8.96 17.08
CA ARG A 138 6.13 -9.78 16.83
C ARG A 138 5.82 -10.93 15.89
N VAL A 139 4.72 -11.65 16.11
CA VAL A 139 4.29 -12.75 15.22
C VAL A 139 3.99 -12.23 13.82
N GLN A 140 3.24 -11.13 13.69
CA GLN A 140 2.94 -10.50 12.40
C GLN A 140 4.21 -10.03 11.69
N HIS A 141 5.17 -9.46 12.41
CA HIS A 141 6.46 -9.05 11.85
C HIS A 141 7.23 -10.26 11.33
N ALA A 142 7.36 -11.31 12.14
CA ALA A 142 8.03 -12.55 11.74
C ALA A 142 7.34 -13.21 10.53
N GLN A 143 6.01 -13.21 10.45
CA GLN A 143 5.27 -13.69 9.28
C GLN A 143 5.53 -12.84 8.03
N LYS A 144 5.60 -11.51 8.18
CA LYS A 144 5.93 -10.60 7.07
C LYS A 144 7.35 -10.82 6.55
N ASP A 145 8.29 -11.15 7.43
CA ASP A 145 9.67 -11.45 7.05
C ASP A 145 9.81 -12.81 6.38
N LYS A 146 9.06 -13.82 6.86
CA LYS A 146 9.00 -15.16 6.24
C LYS A 146 8.33 -15.15 4.87
N LYS A 147 7.46 -14.18 4.59
CA LYS A 147 6.74 -14.11 3.31
C LYS A 147 7.75 -13.87 2.16
N PRO A 148 7.74 -14.72 1.11
CA PRO A 148 8.66 -14.56 -0.01
C PRO A 148 8.40 -13.24 -0.74
N LYS A 149 9.49 -12.62 -1.22
CA LYS A 149 9.44 -11.44 -2.07
C LYS A 149 9.32 -11.88 -3.51
N GLN A 150 8.25 -11.46 -4.17
CA GLN A 150 8.03 -11.76 -5.57
C GLN A 150 8.67 -10.68 -6.46
N ILE A 151 9.47 -11.09 -7.43
CA ILE A 151 10.01 -10.25 -8.49
C ILE A 151 9.40 -10.73 -9.80
N GLU A 152 8.60 -9.87 -10.42
CA GLU A 152 8.03 -10.14 -11.74
C GLU A 152 8.98 -9.64 -12.84
N LEU A 153 9.22 -10.51 -13.81
CA LEU A 153 10.04 -10.31 -14.98
C LEU A 153 9.23 -10.65 -16.24
N ASN A 154 9.42 -9.85 -17.29
CA ASN A 154 8.89 -10.20 -18.61
C ASN A 154 9.95 -11.02 -19.37
N TRP A 155 9.50 -11.93 -20.24
CA TRP A 155 10.41 -12.65 -21.15
C TRP A 155 11.14 -11.70 -22.10
N ALA A 156 10.46 -10.67 -22.60
CA ALA A 156 11.03 -9.64 -23.48
C ALA A 156 11.51 -8.42 -22.66
N ILE A 157 12.41 -8.64 -21.70
CA ILE A 157 12.98 -7.58 -20.86
C ILE A 157 14.16 -6.89 -21.53
N SER A 158 14.35 -5.59 -21.28
CA SER A 158 15.54 -4.87 -21.73
C SER A 158 16.74 -5.17 -20.83
N PRO A 159 17.99 -5.09 -21.33
CA PRO A 159 19.18 -5.40 -20.53
C PRO A 159 19.33 -4.49 -19.30
N ASN A 160 18.94 -3.21 -19.42
CA ASN A 160 19.00 -2.27 -18.30
C ASN A 160 17.99 -2.60 -17.19
N ASP A 161 16.75 -2.95 -17.54
CA ASP A 161 15.73 -3.34 -16.55
C ASP A 161 16.10 -4.67 -15.88
N LEU A 162 16.66 -5.62 -16.64
CA LEU A 162 17.18 -6.87 -16.08
C LEU A 162 18.24 -6.62 -15.01
N GLN A 163 19.20 -5.73 -15.26
CA GLN A 163 20.23 -5.38 -14.26
C GLN A 163 19.64 -4.80 -12.97
N LEU A 164 18.62 -3.93 -13.08
CA LEU A 164 17.96 -3.37 -11.91
C LEU A 164 17.24 -4.44 -11.09
N LYS A 165 16.58 -5.39 -11.76
CA LYS A 165 15.88 -6.51 -11.12
C LYS A 165 16.83 -7.50 -10.46
N LEU A 166 17.99 -7.75 -11.07
CA LEU A 166 19.05 -8.57 -10.50
C LEU A 166 19.62 -7.94 -9.22
N ARG A 167 19.87 -6.63 -9.20
CA ARG A 167 20.29 -5.91 -7.98
C ARG A 167 19.23 -5.98 -6.89
N GLN A 168 17.96 -5.82 -7.26
CA GLN A 168 16.85 -5.96 -6.33
C GLN A 168 16.76 -7.39 -5.73
N MET A 169 17.00 -8.41 -6.55
CA MET A 169 17.07 -9.80 -6.10
C MET A 169 18.22 -10.01 -5.12
N GLU A 170 19.42 -9.52 -5.46
CA GLU A 170 20.59 -9.56 -4.60
C GLU A 170 20.31 -8.89 -3.23
N ASP A 171 19.71 -7.70 -3.22
CA ASP A 171 19.36 -6.99 -1.99
C ASP A 171 18.39 -7.78 -1.10
N PHE A 172 17.47 -8.55 -1.69
CA PHE A 172 16.56 -9.40 -0.94
C PHE A 172 17.23 -10.65 -0.39
N LEU A 173 18.09 -11.29 -1.19
CA LEU A 173 18.86 -12.46 -0.76
C LEU A 173 19.87 -12.11 0.34
N ARG A 174 20.58 -10.98 0.22
CA ARG A 174 21.47 -10.45 1.27
C ARG A 174 20.75 -10.18 2.59
N LYS A 175 19.46 -9.83 2.54
CA LYS A 175 18.60 -9.65 3.74
C LYS A 175 18.06 -10.98 4.29
N GLY A 176 18.48 -12.13 3.73
CA GLY A 176 18.01 -13.47 4.12
C GLY A 176 16.57 -13.75 3.72
N LYS A 177 16.01 -13.00 2.76
CA LYS A 177 14.62 -13.20 2.32
C LYS A 177 14.57 -14.23 1.20
N LYS A 178 13.51 -15.05 1.22
CA LYS A 178 13.17 -15.93 0.11
C LYS A 178 12.66 -15.10 -1.07
N VAL A 179 13.17 -15.35 -2.27
CA VAL A 179 12.78 -14.62 -3.48
C VAL A 179 12.06 -15.56 -4.45
N GLU A 180 10.90 -15.13 -4.93
CA GLU A 180 10.13 -15.81 -5.97
C GLU A 180 10.19 -14.99 -7.26
N ILE A 181 10.83 -15.53 -8.28
CA ILE A 181 10.97 -14.89 -9.59
C ILE A 181 9.85 -15.43 -10.48
N LEU A 182 9.01 -14.54 -10.98
CA LEU A 182 7.90 -14.87 -11.85
C LEU A 182 8.14 -14.30 -13.24
N LEU A 183 8.39 -15.19 -14.19
CA LEU A 183 8.57 -14.88 -15.61
C LEU A 183 7.22 -15.00 -16.30
N ALA A 184 6.71 -13.91 -16.87
CA ALA A 184 5.42 -13.90 -17.53
C ALA A 184 5.43 -13.06 -18.81
N SER A 185 4.77 -13.55 -19.86
CA SER A 185 4.53 -12.77 -21.07
C SER A 185 3.36 -11.81 -20.88
N LYS A 186 3.52 -10.53 -21.22
CA LYS A 186 2.41 -9.56 -21.20
C LYS A 186 1.64 -9.59 -22.53
N ARG A 187 0.31 -9.72 -22.47
CA ARG A 187 -0.58 -9.90 -23.65
C ARG A 187 -0.45 -8.84 -24.76
N ARG A 188 -0.08 -7.60 -24.43
CA ARG A 188 0.01 -6.46 -25.37
C ARG A 188 1.44 -5.99 -25.65
N GLN A 189 2.46 -6.68 -25.14
CA GLN A 189 3.87 -6.32 -25.38
C GLN A 189 4.51 -7.29 -26.37
N ARG A 190 5.73 -6.96 -26.81
CA ARG A 190 6.55 -7.83 -27.66
C ARG A 190 6.64 -9.22 -27.04
N LYS A 191 6.40 -10.24 -27.87
CA LYS A 191 6.66 -11.63 -27.52
C LYS A 191 8.16 -11.85 -27.66
N ALA A 192 8.75 -12.48 -26.66
CA ALA A 192 10.17 -12.84 -26.72
C ALA A 192 10.38 -13.95 -27.76
N SER A 193 11.55 -13.93 -28.40
CA SER A 193 12.10 -15.08 -29.09
C SER A 193 12.44 -16.20 -28.08
N GLN A 194 12.45 -17.44 -28.55
CA GLN A 194 12.92 -18.56 -27.73
C GLN A 194 14.39 -18.38 -27.31
N GLU A 195 15.23 -17.84 -28.20
CA GLU A 195 16.65 -17.56 -27.93
C GLU A 195 16.83 -16.49 -26.83
N GLU A 196 15.99 -15.45 -26.85
CA GLU A 196 16.00 -14.40 -25.83
C GLU A 196 15.60 -14.97 -24.46
N ALA A 197 14.57 -15.81 -24.43
CA ALA A 197 14.11 -16.46 -23.20
C ALA A 197 15.18 -17.40 -22.60
N GLU A 198 15.87 -18.17 -23.44
CA GLU A 198 16.96 -19.04 -23.01
C GLU A 198 18.17 -18.25 -22.48
N THR A 199 18.52 -17.16 -23.16
CA THR A 199 19.62 -16.27 -22.72
C THR A 199 19.31 -15.66 -21.36
N LEU A 200 18.07 -15.19 -21.15
CA LEU A 200 17.60 -14.64 -19.88
C LEU A 200 17.73 -15.68 -18.75
N LEU A 201 17.30 -16.91 -18.99
CA LEU A 201 17.39 -18.00 -18.00
C LEU A 201 18.85 -18.33 -17.65
N LYS A 202 19.76 -18.33 -18.63
CA LYS A 202 21.20 -18.53 -18.38
C LYS A 202 21.75 -17.43 -17.48
N THR A 203 21.50 -16.16 -17.81
CA THR A 203 21.96 -15.03 -17.00
C THR A 203 21.39 -15.05 -15.59
N LEU A 204 20.12 -15.44 -15.41
CA LEU A 204 19.53 -15.59 -14.07
C LEU A 204 20.24 -16.69 -13.26
N LYS A 205 20.48 -17.86 -13.86
CA LYS A 205 21.15 -18.99 -13.19
C LYS A 205 22.58 -18.65 -12.81
N GLU A 206 23.33 -18.03 -13.71
CA GLU A 206 24.70 -17.56 -13.43
C GLU A 206 24.72 -16.59 -12.24
N LYS A 207 23.78 -15.64 -12.19
CA LYS A 207 23.68 -14.68 -11.09
C LYS A 207 23.28 -15.33 -9.77
N ILE A 208 22.39 -16.32 -9.80
CA ILE A 208 22.00 -17.08 -8.60
C ILE A 208 23.20 -17.86 -8.05
N GLN A 209 23.99 -18.47 -8.94
CA GLN A 209 25.19 -19.21 -8.59
C GLN A 209 26.30 -18.29 -8.05
N GLU A 210 26.50 -17.11 -8.65
CA GLU A 210 27.44 -16.09 -8.18
C GLU A 210 27.12 -15.62 -6.76
N LEU A 211 25.83 -15.49 -6.43
CA LEU A 211 25.37 -15.12 -5.09
C LEU A 211 25.38 -16.30 -4.09
N GLY A 212 25.76 -17.50 -4.52
CA GLY A 212 25.75 -18.71 -3.69
C GLY A 212 24.35 -19.13 -3.23
N ALA A 213 23.30 -18.70 -3.93
CA ALA A 213 21.93 -19.00 -3.56
C ALA A 213 21.48 -20.34 -4.16
N VAL A 214 20.65 -21.08 -3.40
CA VAL A 214 20.16 -22.41 -3.79
C VAL A 214 18.74 -22.30 -4.31
N GLU A 215 18.49 -22.93 -5.46
CA GLU A 215 17.14 -23.10 -6.00
C GLU A 215 16.34 -24.05 -5.09
N VAL A 216 15.24 -23.55 -4.50
CA VAL A 216 14.41 -24.31 -3.55
C VAL A 216 13.37 -25.16 -4.28
N THR A 217 12.88 -24.64 -5.39
CA THR A 217 11.90 -25.29 -6.24
C THR A 217 12.41 -25.15 -7.67
N PRO A 218 12.50 -26.26 -8.43
CA PRO A 218 12.88 -26.18 -9.84
C PRO A 218 11.89 -25.30 -10.59
N MET A 219 12.33 -24.78 -11.75
CA MET A 219 11.50 -23.90 -12.58
C MET A 219 10.19 -24.60 -12.97
N GLU A 220 9.07 -24.11 -12.44
CA GLU A 220 7.74 -24.59 -12.76
C GLU A 220 7.15 -23.74 -13.88
N GLY A 221 6.78 -24.36 -15.01
CA GLY A 221 6.05 -23.70 -16.09
C GLY A 221 6.61 -23.96 -17.48
N GLY A 222 5.98 -23.33 -18.46
CA GLY A 222 6.36 -23.44 -19.88
C GLY A 222 7.12 -22.21 -20.35
N LEU A 223 8.19 -22.44 -21.12
CA LEU A 223 8.90 -21.38 -21.85
C LEU A 223 7.89 -20.52 -22.65
N LEU A 224 8.12 -19.21 -22.67
CA LEU A 224 7.25 -18.20 -23.32
C LEU A 224 5.84 -18.03 -22.74
N ARG A 225 5.43 -18.83 -21.75
CA ARG A 225 4.16 -18.69 -21.02
C ARG A 225 4.42 -18.03 -19.67
N GLN A 226 4.25 -18.79 -18.59
CA GLN A 226 4.54 -18.38 -17.24
C GLN A 226 5.50 -19.40 -16.65
N ALA A 227 6.60 -18.92 -16.07
CA ALA A 227 7.55 -19.72 -15.31
C ALA A 227 7.78 -19.10 -13.94
N LYS A 228 7.91 -19.95 -12.91
CA LYS A 228 8.17 -19.55 -11.53
C LYS A 228 9.44 -20.23 -11.05
N LEU A 229 10.35 -19.45 -10.49
CA LEU A 229 11.59 -19.91 -9.87
C LEU A 229 11.65 -19.39 -8.43
N THR A 230 12.09 -20.23 -7.51
CA THR A 230 12.17 -19.85 -6.09
C THR A 230 13.59 -20.05 -5.58
N VAL A 231 14.18 -18.98 -5.06
CA VAL A 231 15.59 -18.91 -4.66
C VAL A 231 15.70 -18.52 -3.19
N LYS A 232 16.61 -19.15 -2.45
CA LYS A 232 16.98 -18.75 -1.09
C LYS A 232 18.50 -18.80 -0.91
N MET A 233 19.03 -17.97 -0.04
CA MET A 233 20.41 -18.14 0.44
C MET A 233 20.45 -19.37 1.39
N PRO A 234 21.50 -20.21 1.34
CA PRO A 234 21.66 -21.37 2.22
C PRO A 234 21.69 -20.98 3.70
#